data_AF-A0AAJ2Q8Z9-F1
#
_entry.id   AF-A0AAJ2Q8Z9-F1
#
_cell.length_a   1.000
_cell.length_b   1.000
_cell.length_c   1.000
_cell.angle_alpha   90.00
_cell.angle_beta   90.00
_cell.angle_gamma   90.00
#
_symmetry.space_group_name_H-M   'P 1'
#
loop_
_entity.id
_entity.type
_entity.pdbx_description
1 polymer ?
#
loop_
_entity_poly.entity_id
_entity_poly.type
_entity_poly.pdbx_seq_one_letter_code
_entity_poly.pdbx_strand_id
1 'polypeptide(L)'
;MDSESTRRFVVQIHDARRMHFDFRLEVDGVLKSWAVPRGPSDNPSDKRLAVPTEDHPLEYREFEGVIPRNEQGSGTVIVWDQGTYRPTSHDLAGAPVPFAESLETGHATFWLDGAKLHGEFALTRFHIDDEDGTRGPEAWLLIKANDRQAVHDRPGTPDPYHARSARTGRTLHQVAVAEREGAG
;
A
#
# COMPACT_ATOMS: atom_id res chain seq x y z
N MET A 1 -8.30 17.83 -19.50
CA MET A 1 -7.91 16.51 -20.01
C MET A 1 -6.64 16.13 -19.29
N ASP A 2 -6.76 15.36 -18.21
CA ASP A 2 -5.59 14.76 -17.58
C ASP A 2 -4.96 13.85 -18.65
N SER A 3 -3.81 14.26 -19.16
CA SER A 3 -2.93 13.37 -19.91
C SER A 3 -2.76 12.10 -19.08
N GLU A 4 -2.85 10.92 -19.70
CA GLU A 4 -2.59 9.63 -19.03
C GLU A 4 -1.14 9.56 -18.53
N SER A 5 -0.83 10.26 -17.44
CA SER A 5 0.35 9.98 -16.65
C SER A 5 0.14 8.58 -16.10
N THR A 6 1.08 7.68 -16.40
CA THR A 6 1.09 6.34 -15.84
C THR A 6 1.27 6.44 -14.33
N ARG A 7 0.15 6.51 -13.59
CA ARG A 7 0.15 6.62 -12.13
C ARG A 7 0.84 5.41 -11.52
N ARG A 8 1.75 5.65 -10.57
CA ARG A 8 2.53 4.58 -9.94
C ARG A 8 1.94 4.18 -8.60
N PHE A 9 2.18 2.93 -8.23
CA PHE A 9 1.98 2.47 -6.87
C PHE A 9 3.25 1.78 -6.37
N VAL A 10 3.38 1.73 -5.05
CA VAL A 10 4.42 0.99 -4.36
C VAL A 10 3.85 0.36 -3.11
N VAL A 11 4.35 -0.81 -2.78
CA VAL A 11 4.12 -1.47 -1.50
C VAL A 11 5.48 -1.76 -0.90
N GLN A 12 5.78 -1.15 0.24
CA GLN A 12 7.00 -1.39 1.00
C GLN A 12 6.71 -2.30 2.18
N ILE A 13 7.56 -3.28 2.45
CA ILE A 13 7.55 -3.95 3.76
C ILE A 13 8.44 -3.15 4.69
N HIS A 14 7.93 -2.88 5.88
CA HIS A 14 8.59 -2.07 6.88
C HIS A 14 8.70 -2.84 8.21
N ASP A 15 9.91 -3.31 8.51
CA ASP A 15 10.26 -3.94 9.78
C ASP A 15 10.61 -2.87 10.82
N ALA A 16 9.59 -2.13 11.24
CA ALA A 16 9.67 -1.12 12.29
C ALA A 16 9.42 -1.74 13.67
N ARG A 17 8.93 -0.94 14.64
CA ARG A 17 8.45 -1.46 15.95
C ARG A 17 7.41 -2.57 15.79
N ARG A 18 6.59 -2.49 14.74
CA ARG A 18 5.67 -3.54 14.31
C ARG A 18 5.85 -3.72 12.81
N MET A 19 5.93 -4.97 12.38
CA MET A 19 5.92 -5.32 10.97
C MET A 19 4.62 -4.84 10.33
N HIS A 20 4.73 -4.12 9.21
CA HIS A 20 3.60 -3.69 8.40
C HIS A 20 4.03 -3.49 6.96
N PHE A 21 3.03 -3.29 6.09
CA PHE A 21 3.25 -2.95 4.69
C PHE A 21 2.77 -1.51 4.47
N ASP A 22 3.63 -0.63 3.98
CA ASP A 22 3.23 0.70 3.55
C ASP A 22 2.72 0.61 2.11
N PHE A 23 1.41 0.78 1.93
CA PHE A 23 0.75 0.81 0.63
C PHE A 23 0.59 2.25 0.18
N ARG A 24 1.09 2.58 -1.03
CA ARG A 24 1.11 3.97 -1.51
C ARG A 24 0.69 4.10 -2.95
N LEU A 25 -0.07 5.16 -3.24
CA LEU A 25 -0.58 5.51 -4.56
C LEU A 25 -0.17 6.94 -4.92
N GLU A 26 0.35 7.14 -6.12
CA GLU A 26 0.66 8.46 -6.68
C GLU A 26 -0.62 9.22 -7.04
N VAL A 27 -0.94 10.28 -6.27
CA VAL A 27 -2.11 11.14 -6.47
C VAL A 27 -1.67 12.59 -6.34
N ASP A 28 -2.00 13.43 -7.33
CA ASP A 28 -1.75 14.87 -7.32
C ASP A 28 -0.31 15.28 -6.90
N GLY A 29 0.68 14.52 -7.36
CA GLY A 29 2.10 14.82 -7.15
C GLY A 29 2.69 14.32 -5.83
N VAL A 30 1.94 13.55 -5.03
CA VAL A 30 2.41 12.92 -3.79
C VAL A 30 2.04 11.44 -3.73
N LEU A 31 2.67 10.71 -2.81
CA LEU A 31 2.29 9.34 -2.47
C LEU A 31 1.31 9.36 -1.30
N LYS A 32 0.01 9.23 -1.60
CA LYS A 32 -1.02 8.95 -0.60
C LYS A 32 -0.74 7.57 0.01
N SER A 33 -0.65 7.50 1.33
CA SER A 33 -0.02 6.37 2.02
C SER A 33 -0.88 5.80 3.13
N TRP A 34 -0.84 4.47 3.26
CA TRP A 34 -1.49 3.73 4.32
C TRP A 34 -0.58 2.64 4.87
N ALA A 35 -0.50 2.52 6.19
CA ALA A 35 0.09 1.36 6.86
C ALA A 35 -0.94 0.22 6.90
N VAL A 36 -0.58 -0.94 6.36
CA VAL A 36 -1.38 -2.16 6.28
C VAL A 36 -0.72 -3.26 7.12
N PRO A 37 -1.12 -3.45 8.40
CA PRO A 37 -0.39 -4.34 9.32
C PRO A 37 -0.29 -5.79 8.87
N ARG A 38 -1.31 -6.30 8.15
CA ARG A 38 -1.36 -7.67 7.62
C ARG A 38 -1.03 -7.77 6.13
N GLY A 39 -0.53 -6.67 5.55
CA GLY A 39 -0.24 -6.53 4.13
C GLY A 39 -1.47 -6.60 3.21
N PRO A 40 -1.32 -6.14 1.96
CA PRO A 40 -2.34 -6.35 0.93
C PRO A 40 -2.50 -7.85 0.64
N SER A 41 -3.72 -8.27 0.30
CA SER A 41 -4.05 -9.66 -0.01
C SER A 41 -4.53 -9.81 -1.44
N ASP A 42 -4.13 -10.87 -2.13
CA ASP A 42 -4.73 -11.28 -3.41
C ASP A 42 -6.03 -12.11 -3.22
N ASN A 43 -6.44 -12.35 -1.97
CA ASN A 43 -7.67 -13.05 -1.62
C ASN A 43 -8.82 -12.06 -1.35
N PRO A 44 -9.95 -12.13 -2.08
CA PRO A 44 -11.07 -11.20 -1.93
C PRO A 44 -11.85 -11.37 -0.61
N SER A 45 -11.65 -12.49 0.09
CA SER A 45 -12.25 -12.70 1.42
C SER A 45 -11.49 -11.96 2.53
N ASP A 46 -10.25 -11.53 2.27
CA ASP A 46 -9.43 -10.83 3.24
C ASP A 46 -9.77 -9.34 3.30
N LYS A 47 -10.31 -8.90 4.45
CA LYS A 47 -10.47 -7.48 4.78
C LYS A 47 -9.22 -6.95 5.47
N ARG A 48 -8.43 -6.13 4.77
CA ARG A 48 -7.18 -5.58 5.29
C ARG A 48 -7.39 -4.17 5.82
N LEU A 49 -7.12 -3.97 7.11
CA LEU A 49 -7.06 -2.64 7.71
C LEU A 49 -5.90 -1.86 7.08
N ALA A 50 -6.18 -0.67 6.61
CA ALA A 50 -5.24 0.30 6.06
C ALA A 50 -5.39 1.61 6.86
N VAL A 51 -4.36 1.98 7.61
CA VAL A 51 -4.36 3.16 8.47
C VAL A 51 -3.67 4.29 7.70
N PRO A 52 -4.32 5.46 7.48
CA PRO A 52 -3.69 6.58 6.79
C PRO A 52 -2.39 7.00 7.49
N THR A 53 -1.37 7.30 6.69
CA THR A 53 -0.11 7.89 7.15
C THR A 53 0.16 9.19 6.39
N GLU A 54 1.22 9.90 6.76
CA GLU A 54 1.59 11.15 6.08
C GLU A 54 1.83 10.93 4.59
N ASP A 55 1.60 11.96 3.78
CA ASP A 55 1.95 11.93 2.36
C ASP A 55 3.48 11.85 2.21
N HIS A 56 3.94 11.07 1.23
CA HIS A 56 5.37 10.93 0.96
C HIS A 56 5.75 11.54 -0.40
N PRO A 57 6.98 12.05 -0.57
CA PRO A 57 7.44 12.52 -1.87
C PRO A 57 7.54 11.36 -2.88
N LEU A 58 7.40 11.66 -4.18
CA LEU A 58 7.36 10.63 -5.23
C LEU A 58 8.63 9.79 -5.29
N GLU A 59 9.80 10.37 -5.00
CA GLU A 59 11.06 9.60 -4.95
C GLU A 59 11.06 8.50 -3.87
N TYR A 60 10.23 8.63 -2.83
CA TYR A 60 10.21 7.67 -1.73
C TYR A 60 9.73 6.28 -2.16
N ARG A 61 9.06 6.16 -3.31
CA ARG A 61 8.69 4.86 -3.90
C ARG A 61 9.90 3.98 -4.23
N GLU A 62 11.07 4.59 -4.34
CA GLU A 62 12.33 3.91 -4.63
C GLU A 62 13.18 3.71 -3.37
N PHE A 63 12.68 4.06 -2.19
CA PHE A 63 13.42 3.86 -0.95
C PHE A 63 13.43 2.37 -0.55
N GLU A 64 14.64 1.85 -0.36
CA GLU A 64 14.94 0.52 0.19
C GLU A 64 16.25 0.65 0.98
N GLY A 65 16.26 0.28 2.26
CA GLY A 65 17.36 0.55 3.16
C GLY A 65 16.99 0.44 4.63
N VAL A 66 17.81 1.03 5.51
CA VAL A 66 17.57 1.07 6.95
C VAL A 66 17.32 2.51 7.39
N ILE A 67 16.18 2.75 8.02
CA ILE A 67 15.86 4.02 8.68
C ILE A 67 16.52 4.02 10.08
N PRO A 68 17.37 5.01 10.40
CA PRO A 68 18.09 5.08 11.67
C PRO A 68 17.19 5.03 12.91
N ARG A 69 17.70 4.47 14.02
CA ARG A 69 16.93 4.24 15.27
C ARG A 69 16.39 5.51 15.94
N ASN A 70 17.00 6.66 15.67
CA ASN A 70 16.63 7.97 16.19
C ASN A 70 15.63 8.71 15.28
N GLU A 71 15.24 8.12 14.15
CA GLU A 71 14.29 8.72 13.22
C GLU A 71 12.90 8.09 13.35
N GLN A 72 11.88 8.87 12.97
CA GLN A 72 10.51 8.40 12.91
C GLN A 72 10.41 7.30 11.85
N GLY A 73 9.80 6.17 12.22
CA GLY A 73 9.76 5.00 11.33
C GLY A 73 11.09 4.22 11.30
N SER A 74 11.91 4.27 12.34
CA SER A 74 13.10 3.42 12.41
C SER A 74 12.79 1.94 12.14
N GLY A 75 13.58 1.33 11.26
CA GLY A 75 13.31 -0.02 10.76
C GLY A 75 14.01 -0.30 9.44
N THR A 76 13.90 -1.55 8.97
CA THR A 76 14.37 -1.92 7.63
C THR A 76 13.20 -1.86 6.66
N VAL A 77 13.43 -1.29 5.47
CA VAL A 77 12.42 -1.12 4.43
C VAL A 77 12.89 -1.82 3.15
N ILE A 78 12.00 -2.58 2.53
CA ILE A 78 12.19 -3.08 1.16
C ILE A 78 11.01 -2.72 0.27
N VAL A 79 11.25 -2.52 -1.03
CA VAL A 79 10.17 -2.36 -2.00
C VAL A 79 9.62 -3.74 -2.34
N TRP A 80 8.56 -4.16 -1.65
CA TRP A 80 7.96 -5.48 -1.83
C TRP A 80 7.24 -5.59 -3.17
N ASP A 81 6.47 -4.58 -3.57
CA ASP A 81 5.84 -4.54 -4.88
C ASP A 81 5.85 -3.12 -5.43
N GLN A 82 5.80 -2.99 -6.74
CA GLN A 82 5.70 -1.71 -7.42
C GLN A 82 5.14 -1.92 -8.82
N GLY A 83 4.51 -0.89 -9.37
CA GLY A 83 3.99 -0.94 -10.72
C GLY A 83 3.15 0.27 -11.06
N THR A 84 2.11 0.02 -11.85
CA THR A 84 1.16 1.05 -12.28
C THR A 84 -0.22 0.75 -11.76
N TYR A 85 -1.03 1.79 -11.66
CA TYR A 85 -2.45 1.59 -11.40
C TYR A 85 -3.29 2.50 -12.27
N ARG A 86 -4.53 2.06 -12.50
CA ARG A 86 -5.56 2.86 -13.17
C ARG A 86 -6.78 2.97 -12.27
N PRO A 87 -7.32 4.18 -12.04
CA PRO A 87 -8.61 4.36 -11.39
C PRO A 87 -9.71 3.60 -12.12
N THR A 88 -10.64 3.01 -11.36
CA THR A 88 -11.84 2.33 -11.89
C THR A 88 -13.12 2.81 -11.21
N SER A 89 -13.08 3.89 -10.44
CA SER A 89 -14.26 4.49 -9.81
C SER A 89 -15.18 5.13 -10.86
N HIS A 90 -16.48 4.93 -10.69
CA HIS A 90 -17.53 5.54 -11.50
C HIS A 90 -18.66 6.10 -10.61
N ASP A 91 -19.31 7.16 -11.06
CA ASP A 91 -20.51 7.70 -10.41
C ASP A 91 -21.76 6.85 -10.74
N LEU A 92 -22.92 7.26 -10.22
CA LEU A 92 -24.20 6.56 -10.47
C LEU A 92 -24.63 6.55 -11.94
N ALA A 93 -24.11 7.48 -12.76
CA ALA A 93 -24.36 7.54 -14.19
C ALA A 93 -23.31 6.75 -15.01
N GLY A 94 -22.31 6.15 -14.36
CA GLY A 94 -21.22 5.41 -14.99
C GLY A 94 -20.08 6.29 -15.48
N ALA A 95 -20.08 7.59 -15.19
CA ALA A 95 -18.99 8.48 -15.57
C ALA A 95 -17.77 8.23 -14.66
N PRO A 96 -16.54 8.20 -15.21
CA PRO A 96 -15.33 8.06 -14.40
C PRO A 96 -15.20 9.20 -13.38
N VAL A 97 -14.88 8.86 -12.13
CA VAL A 97 -14.64 9.83 -11.06
C VAL A 97 -13.12 10.04 -10.90
N PRO A 98 -12.62 11.29 -10.82
CA PRO A 98 -11.23 11.55 -10.48
C PRO A 98 -10.79 10.78 -9.22
N PHE A 99 -9.56 10.25 -9.25
CA PHE A 99 -9.12 9.39 -8.16
C PHE A 99 -8.98 10.12 -6.82
N ALA A 100 -8.51 11.38 -6.84
CA ALA A 100 -8.46 12.24 -5.66
C ALA A 100 -9.85 12.42 -5.04
N GLU A 101 -10.87 12.71 -5.86
CA GLU A 101 -12.27 12.84 -5.42
C GLU A 101 -12.82 11.51 -4.86
N SER A 102 -12.44 10.37 -5.44
CA SER A 102 -12.79 9.04 -4.91
C SER A 102 -12.22 8.82 -3.50
N LEU A 103 -10.98 9.26 -3.25
CA LEU A 103 -10.39 9.21 -1.92
C LEU A 103 -11.06 10.20 -0.95
N GLU A 104 -11.39 11.41 -1.42
CA GLU A 104 -12.08 12.41 -0.61
C GLU A 104 -13.49 11.97 -0.21
N THR A 105 -14.22 11.28 -1.09
CA THR A 105 -15.55 10.71 -0.80
C THR A 105 -15.47 9.43 0.05
N GLY A 106 -14.29 8.79 0.10
CA GLY A 106 -14.00 7.67 0.99
C GLY A 106 -14.20 6.30 0.35
N HIS A 107 -14.36 6.25 -0.97
CA HIS A 107 -14.41 4.98 -1.70
C HIS A 107 -13.72 5.13 -3.04
N ALA A 108 -12.63 4.39 -3.23
CA ALA A 108 -11.87 4.38 -4.47
C ALA A 108 -11.64 2.95 -4.95
N THR A 109 -11.97 2.68 -6.20
CA THR A 109 -11.62 1.44 -6.89
C THR A 109 -10.53 1.69 -7.91
N PHE A 110 -9.63 0.73 -8.05
CA PHE A 110 -8.50 0.83 -8.95
C PHE A 110 -7.98 -0.55 -9.33
N TRP A 111 -7.38 -0.63 -10.52
CA TRP A 111 -6.70 -1.81 -11.00
C TRP A 111 -5.20 -1.66 -10.84
N LEU A 112 -4.56 -2.61 -10.17
CA LEU A 112 -3.11 -2.72 -10.01
C LEU A 112 -2.50 -3.61 -11.10
N ASP A 113 -1.37 -3.16 -11.63
CA ASP A 113 -0.49 -3.91 -12.52
C ASP A 113 0.93 -3.84 -11.96
N GLY A 114 1.23 -4.75 -11.03
CA GLY A 114 2.47 -4.83 -10.26
C GLY A 114 3.38 -5.98 -10.66
N ALA A 115 4.44 -6.18 -9.89
CA ALA A 115 5.19 -7.44 -9.95
C ALA A 115 4.45 -8.56 -9.22
N LYS A 116 3.68 -8.24 -8.17
CA LYS A 116 3.01 -9.23 -7.30
C LYS A 116 1.51 -9.03 -7.20
N LEU A 117 1.04 -7.81 -7.04
CA LEU A 117 -0.37 -7.49 -6.96
C LEU A 117 -0.91 -7.17 -8.35
N HIS A 118 -2.02 -7.82 -8.68
CA HIS A 118 -2.69 -7.71 -9.97
C HIS A 118 -4.20 -7.64 -9.79
N GLY A 119 -4.88 -6.94 -10.68
CA GLY A 119 -6.33 -6.89 -10.70
C GLY A 119 -6.90 -5.73 -9.89
N GLU A 120 -8.20 -5.78 -9.70
CA GLU A 120 -8.97 -4.72 -9.06
C GLU A 120 -8.96 -4.83 -7.53
N PHE A 121 -8.84 -3.67 -6.90
CA PHE A 121 -8.86 -3.43 -5.46
C PHE A 121 -9.76 -2.25 -5.14
N ALA A 122 -10.24 -2.21 -3.90
CA ALA A 122 -11.01 -1.12 -3.35
C ALA A 122 -10.38 -0.63 -2.04
N LEU A 123 -10.33 0.70 -1.87
CA LEU A 123 -10.09 1.37 -0.60
C LEU A 123 -11.42 1.99 -0.14
N THR A 124 -11.90 1.57 1.04
CA THR A 124 -13.15 2.11 1.63
C THR A 124 -12.89 2.65 3.02
N ARG A 125 -13.16 3.93 3.23
CA ARG A 125 -13.02 4.63 4.51
C ARG A 125 -14.18 4.30 5.44
N PHE A 126 -13.85 4.11 6.70
CA PHE A 126 -14.80 3.96 7.79
C PHE A 126 -14.25 4.64 9.06
N HIS A 127 -15.10 4.78 10.06
CA HIS A 127 -14.70 5.30 11.36
C HIS A 127 -14.77 4.17 12.37
N ILE A 128 -13.82 4.16 13.29
CA ILE A 128 -13.87 3.30 14.46
C ILE A 128 -14.58 4.13 15.53
N ASP A 129 -15.79 3.74 15.90
CA ASP A 129 -16.51 4.43 16.96
C ASP A 129 -15.79 4.20 18.30
N ASP A 130 -15.62 5.27 19.09
CA ASP A 130 -15.07 5.17 20.44
C ASP A 130 -16.13 4.60 21.41
N GLU A 131 -15.69 4.10 22.58
CA GLU A 131 -16.58 3.46 23.57
C GLU A 131 -17.72 4.38 24.07
N ASP A 132 -17.55 5.69 23.95
CA ASP A 132 -18.54 6.71 24.31
C ASP A 132 -19.46 7.13 23.15
N GLY A 133 -19.34 6.50 21.99
CA GLY A 133 -20.11 6.80 20.79
C GLY A 133 -19.65 8.06 20.04
N THR A 134 -18.49 8.62 20.40
CA THR A 134 -17.85 9.66 19.59
C THR A 134 -17.14 9.06 18.39
N ARG A 135 -17.04 9.85 17.31
CA ARG A 135 -16.42 9.41 16.06
C ARG A 135 -14.91 9.34 16.26
N GLY A 136 -14.40 8.12 16.45
CA GLY A 136 -12.98 7.86 16.63
C GLY A 136 -12.19 7.92 15.32
N PRO A 137 -10.96 7.40 15.31
CA PRO A 137 -9.99 7.65 14.24
C PRO A 137 -10.45 7.10 12.89
N GLU A 138 -10.07 7.84 11.85
CA GLU A 138 -10.28 7.41 10.47
C GLU A 138 -9.45 6.17 10.14
N ALA A 139 -10.09 5.18 9.52
CA ALA A 139 -9.44 3.97 9.03
C ALA A 139 -9.99 3.58 7.65
N TRP A 140 -9.23 2.77 6.93
CA TRP A 140 -9.60 2.28 5.61
C TRP A 140 -9.57 0.75 5.56
N LEU A 141 -10.40 0.17 4.69
CA LEU A 141 -10.31 -1.23 4.28
C LEU A 141 -9.75 -1.28 2.87
N LEU A 142 -8.64 -2.01 2.71
CA LEU A 142 -8.13 -2.45 1.42
C LEU A 142 -8.67 -3.86 1.15
N ILE A 143 -9.39 -4.01 0.04
CA ILE A 143 -10.07 -5.27 -0.32
C ILE A 143 -9.77 -5.59 -1.79
N LYS A 144 -9.39 -6.83 -2.06
CA LYS A 144 -9.26 -7.36 -3.42
C LYS A 144 -10.66 -7.63 -4.00
N ALA A 145 -10.92 -7.19 -5.23
CA ALA A 145 -12.14 -7.56 -5.94
C ALA A 145 -12.10 -9.02 -6.39
N ASN A 146 -13.25 -9.68 -6.43
CA ASN A 146 -13.39 -11.04 -6.94
C ASN A 146 -13.37 -11.06 -8.48
N ASP A 147 -12.20 -10.79 -9.05
CA ASP A 147 -11.94 -10.84 -10.48
C ASP A 147 -11.13 -12.10 -10.88
N ARG A 148 -10.73 -12.16 -12.15
CA ARG A 148 -9.96 -13.29 -12.69
C ARG A 148 -8.54 -13.45 -12.11
N GLN A 149 -8.01 -12.44 -11.40
CA GLN A 149 -6.70 -12.46 -10.74
C GLN A 149 -6.82 -12.78 -9.24
N ALA A 150 -8.04 -12.91 -8.72
CA ALA A 150 -8.29 -13.24 -7.32
C ALA A 150 -7.84 -14.67 -6.99
N VAL A 151 -7.24 -14.85 -5.81
CA VAL A 151 -6.78 -16.15 -5.33
C VAL A 151 -7.52 -16.53 -4.05
N HIS A 152 -8.24 -17.64 -4.07
CA HIS A 152 -9.13 -18.04 -2.96
C HIS A 152 -8.50 -19.05 -2.00
N ASP A 153 -7.59 -19.90 -2.48
CA ASP A 153 -7.18 -21.14 -1.79
C ASP A 153 -5.77 -21.10 -1.15
N ARG A 154 -5.21 -19.90 -0.92
CA ARG A 154 -3.93 -19.74 -0.23
C ARG A 154 -3.91 -18.45 0.63
N PRO A 155 -2.98 -18.31 1.58
CA PRO A 155 -2.76 -17.05 2.28
C PRO A 155 -2.42 -15.96 1.27
N GLY A 156 -3.21 -14.88 1.25
CA GLY A 156 -3.05 -13.87 0.20
C GLY A 156 -1.97 -12.82 0.44
N THR A 157 -1.37 -12.79 1.64
CA THR A 157 -0.14 -12.04 1.92
C THR A 157 1.00 -13.03 2.23
N PRO A 158 2.20 -12.91 1.62
CA PRO A 158 3.34 -13.75 1.98
C PRO A 158 3.90 -13.39 3.36
N ASP A 159 4.70 -14.31 3.95
CA ASP A 159 5.50 -14.01 5.14
C ASP A 159 6.49 -12.86 4.84
N PRO A 160 6.40 -11.72 5.53
CA PRO A 160 7.22 -10.55 5.24
C PRO A 160 8.72 -10.79 5.46
N TYR A 161 9.12 -11.69 6.37
CA TYR A 161 10.54 -11.95 6.64
C TYR A 161 11.24 -12.74 5.53
N HIS A 162 10.46 -13.52 4.77
CA HIS A 162 10.94 -14.31 3.63
C HIS A 162 10.63 -13.66 2.28
N ALA A 163 9.84 -12.58 2.28
CA ALA A 163 9.50 -11.86 1.07
C ALA A 163 10.72 -11.14 0.49
N ARG A 164 10.77 -11.08 -0.85
CA ARG A 164 11.87 -10.47 -1.61
C ARG A 164 11.45 -9.14 -2.21
N SER A 165 12.36 -8.20 -2.26
CA SER A 165 12.20 -6.93 -2.97
C SER A 165 11.91 -7.16 -4.45
N ALA A 166 10.93 -6.45 -5.00
CA ALA A 166 10.69 -6.40 -6.43
C ALA A 166 11.78 -5.61 -7.18
N ARG A 167 12.58 -4.80 -6.48
CA ARG A 167 13.67 -4.01 -7.07
C ARG A 167 14.99 -4.76 -7.09
N THR A 168 15.34 -5.41 -5.98
CA THR A 168 16.69 -5.98 -5.80
C THR A 168 16.70 -7.49 -5.60
N GLY A 169 15.54 -8.11 -5.36
CA GLY A 169 15.43 -9.52 -4.96
C GLY A 169 15.89 -9.81 -3.53
N ARG A 170 16.34 -8.79 -2.77
CA ARG A 170 16.82 -8.93 -1.38
C ARG A 170 15.67 -9.10 -0.40
N THR A 171 15.91 -9.82 0.69
CA THR A 171 15.02 -9.84 1.85
C THR A 171 15.34 -8.68 2.80
N LEU A 172 14.44 -8.40 3.76
CA LEU A 172 14.70 -7.45 4.86
C LEU A 172 16.05 -7.73 5.55
N HIS A 173 16.32 -8.99 5.88
CA HIS A 173 17.58 -9.38 6.53
C HIS A 173 18.80 -9.02 5.66
N GLN A 174 18.74 -9.32 4.36
CA GLN A 174 19.84 -9.02 3.45
C GLN A 174 20.09 -7.51 3.31
N VAL A 175 19.04 -6.69 3.27
CA VAL A 175 19.18 -5.23 3.28
C VAL A 175 19.77 -4.73 4.60
N ALA A 176 19.26 -5.22 5.74
CA ALA A 176 19.76 -4.84 7.05
C ALA A 176 21.23 -5.21 7.28
N VAL A 177 21.70 -6.33 6.72
CA VAL A 177 23.10 -6.75 6.78
C VAL A 177 23.98 -5.87 5.87
N ALA A 178 23.56 -5.64 4.62
CA ALA A 178 24.33 -4.84 3.66
C ALA A 178 24.58 -3.41 4.15
N GLU A 179 23.60 -2.77 4.77
CA GLU A 179 23.75 -1.41 5.33
C GLU A 179 24.72 -1.37 6.53
N ARG A 180 24.82 -2.44 7.31
CA ARG A 180 25.80 -2.53 8.42
C ARG A 180 27.21 -2.71 7.89
N GLU A 181 27.39 -3.50 6.84
CA GLU A 181 28.69 -3.78 6.23
C GLU A 181 29.22 -2.60 5.41
N GLY A 182 28.34 -1.80 4.80
CA GLY A 182 28.72 -0.58 4.07
C GLY A 182 29.01 0.64 4.95
N ALA A 183 28.66 0.58 6.24
CA ALA A 183 28.87 1.66 7.22
C ALA A 183 30.15 1.48 8.07
N GLY A 184 30.94 0.42 7.84
CA GLY A 184 32.21 0.13 8.50
C GLY A 184 33.41 0.35 7.59
#